data_AF-A0A426Z8Y7-F1
#
_entry.id   AF-A0A426Z8Y7-F1
#
_cell.length_a   1.000
_cell.length_b   1.000
_cell.length_c   1.000
_cell.angle_alpha   90.00
_cell.angle_beta   90.00
_cell.angle_gamma   90.00
#
_symmetry.space_group_name_H-M   'P 1'
#
loop_
_entity.id
_entity.type
_entity.pdbx_description
1 polymer ?
#
loop_
_entity_poly.entity_id
_entity_poly.type
_entity_poly.pdbx_seq_one_letter_code
_entity_poly.pdbx_strand_id
1 'polypeptide(L)'
;MLKTQYRMHPEISIFPSKEFYGGSLEDGETVKRVRPWHSHRCFGPFYFFDIDGAETRPSGSGSWVNEEEIEFIVLMYHKLATYYPELRASPQVAVISPYSYQVKLLRQHFRATFGDQSDQIVDINTVDGFQVTKPYAAFFSDANLQKMQVDLAQQKRDLKKAQTMNAVHDEMTKMESTIVNNPEENAGDMQDYGMDDDGGGGFDDD
;
A
#
# COMPACT_ATOMS: atom_id res chain seq x y z
N MET A 1 12.81 -16.11 -10.28
CA MET A 1 12.08 -14.82 -10.23
C MET A 1 12.93 -13.82 -9.46
N LEU A 2 13.16 -12.62 -10.00
CA LEU A 2 13.87 -11.55 -9.28
C LEU A 2 13.01 -11.11 -8.09
N LYS A 3 13.58 -11.12 -6.88
CA LYS A 3 12.87 -10.82 -5.63
C LYS A 3 12.96 -9.35 -5.22
N THR A 4 13.94 -8.60 -5.74
CA THR A 4 14.21 -7.23 -5.31
C THR A 4 13.98 -6.25 -6.47
N GLN A 5 13.25 -5.17 -6.21
CA GLN A 5 12.97 -4.08 -7.16
C GLN A 5 13.83 -2.85 -6.82
N TYR A 6 14.28 -2.14 -7.86
CA TYR A 6 15.21 -0.99 -7.72
C TYR A 6 14.68 0.29 -8.40
N ARG A 7 13.36 0.39 -8.64
CA ARG A 7 12.74 1.46 -9.44
C ARG A 7 11.69 2.27 -8.69
N MET A 8 10.74 1.60 -8.05
CA MET A 8 9.56 2.22 -7.45
C MET A 8 9.84 2.64 -6.01
N HIS A 9 9.30 3.79 -5.59
CA HIS A 9 9.27 4.13 -4.16
C HIS A 9 8.50 3.05 -3.37
N PRO A 10 8.89 2.72 -2.12
CA PRO A 10 8.21 1.69 -1.33
C PRO A 10 6.68 1.83 -1.26
N GLU A 11 6.18 3.06 -1.13
CA GLU A 11 4.72 3.31 -1.12
C GLU A 11 4.01 2.87 -2.41
N ILE A 12 4.70 2.93 -3.55
CA ILE A 12 4.17 2.48 -4.85
C ILE A 12 4.28 0.96 -4.96
N SER A 13 5.37 0.35 -4.49
CA SER A 13 5.63 -1.10 -4.64
C SER A 13 4.72 -1.99 -3.78
N ILE A 14 4.14 -1.45 -2.69
CA ILE A 14 3.26 -2.19 -1.78
C ILE A 14 2.12 -2.89 -2.52
N PHE A 15 1.39 -2.17 -3.39
CA PHE A 15 0.23 -2.74 -4.08
C PHE A 15 0.65 -3.83 -5.09
N PRO A 16 1.55 -3.57 -6.06
CA PRO A 16 1.98 -4.60 -7.01
C PRO A 16 2.63 -5.82 -6.34
N SER A 17 3.40 -5.61 -5.25
CA SER A 17 4.01 -6.69 -4.47
C SER A 17 2.94 -7.64 -3.92
N LYS A 18 1.90 -7.09 -3.29
CA LYS A 18 0.81 -7.90 -2.71
C LYS A 18 -0.03 -8.58 -3.78
N GLU A 19 -0.47 -7.82 -4.78
CA GLU A 19 -1.46 -8.28 -5.76
C GLU A 19 -0.89 -9.32 -6.74
N PHE A 20 0.34 -9.11 -7.22
CA PHE A 20 0.91 -9.92 -8.30
C PHE A 20 2.05 -10.84 -7.86
N TYR A 21 2.63 -10.59 -6.67
CA TYR A 21 3.82 -11.29 -6.19
C TYR A 21 3.67 -11.89 -4.79
N GLY A 22 2.44 -11.97 -4.25
CA GLY A 22 2.16 -12.57 -2.94
C GLY A 22 2.91 -11.89 -1.77
N GLY A 23 3.26 -10.61 -1.91
CA GLY A 23 4.03 -9.85 -0.93
C GLY A 23 5.53 -10.15 -0.91
N SER A 24 6.06 -10.91 -1.87
CA SER A 24 7.46 -11.34 -1.88
C SER A 24 8.43 -10.39 -2.59
N LEU A 25 7.95 -9.30 -3.20
CA LEU A 25 8.78 -8.30 -3.86
C LEU A 25 9.35 -7.33 -2.82
N GLU A 26 10.67 -7.31 -2.69
CA GLU A 26 11.44 -6.48 -1.76
C GLU A 26 11.96 -5.20 -2.42
N ASP A 27 12.10 -4.14 -1.64
CA ASP A 27 12.61 -2.85 -2.09
C ASP A 27 14.13 -2.73 -1.87
N GLY A 28 14.88 -2.46 -2.93
CA GLY A 28 16.32 -2.18 -2.82
C GLY A 28 16.60 -0.82 -2.16
N GLU A 29 17.74 -0.69 -1.49
CA GLU A 29 18.08 0.53 -0.71
C GLU A 29 18.03 1.82 -1.54
N THR A 30 18.31 1.74 -2.84
CA THR A 30 18.32 2.89 -3.76
C THR A 30 16.95 3.50 -4.04
N VAL A 31 15.85 2.82 -3.69
CA VAL A 31 14.49 3.30 -3.99
C VAL A 31 13.87 4.18 -2.92
N LYS A 32 14.48 4.25 -1.73
CA LYS A 32 14.05 5.12 -0.61
C LYS A 32 14.40 6.60 -0.84
N ARG A 33 14.50 7.01 -2.10
CA ARG A 33 14.88 8.36 -2.52
C ARG A 33 13.73 9.31 -2.25
N VAL A 34 13.95 10.24 -1.32
CA VAL A 34 13.03 11.34 -1.04
C VAL A 34 13.16 12.42 -2.11
N ARG A 35 12.03 13.00 -2.52
CA ARG A 35 11.99 14.20 -3.38
C ARG A 35 11.37 15.36 -2.59
N PRO A 36 11.73 16.62 -2.91
CA PRO A 36 11.19 17.79 -2.22
C PRO A 36 9.66 17.87 -2.24
N TRP A 37 9.01 17.35 -3.29
CA TRP A 37 7.55 17.32 -3.41
C TRP A 37 6.86 16.24 -2.56
N HIS A 38 7.60 15.26 -2.03
CA HIS A 38 6.99 14.20 -1.23
C HIS A 38 6.35 14.70 0.07
N SER A 39 6.81 15.84 0.61
CA SER A 39 6.22 16.45 1.80
C SER A 39 4.95 17.25 1.51
N HIS A 40 4.62 17.48 0.23
CA HIS A 40 3.41 18.20 -0.14
C HIS A 40 2.21 17.25 -0.12
N ARG A 41 1.11 17.67 0.52
CA ARG A 41 -0.10 16.87 0.77
C ARG A 41 -0.77 16.25 -0.46
N CYS A 42 -0.42 16.71 -1.67
CA CYS A 42 -0.96 16.21 -2.94
C CYS A 42 0.13 15.68 -3.90
N PHE A 43 1.41 15.68 -3.51
CA PHE A 43 2.53 15.26 -4.37
C PHE A 43 3.48 14.26 -3.68
N GLY A 44 3.06 13.69 -2.56
CA GLY A 44 3.64 12.45 -2.02
C GLY A 44 3.74 11.31 -3.06
N PRO A 45 4.46 10.24 -2.71
CA PRO A 45 4.88 9.21 -3.65
C PRO A 45 3.73 8.47 -4.36
N PHE A 46 2.56 8.40 -3.74
CA PHE A 46 1.41 7.68 -4.29
C PHE A 46 0.08 8.30 -3.84
N TYR A 47 -0.78 8.63 -4.81
CA TYR A 47 -2.13 9.17 -4.57
C TYR A 47 -3.11 8.70 -5.64
N PHE A 48 -4.36 8.55 -5.23
CA PHE A 48 -5.51 8.50 -6.13
C PHE A 48 -6.33 9.77 -5.96
N PHE A 49 -6.71 10.36 -7.08
CA PHE A 49 -7.63 11.49 -7.12
C PHE A 49 -8.94 11.00 -7.71
N ASP A 50 -10.01 11.13 -6.93
CA ASP A 50 -11.36 10.87 -7.39
C ASP A 50 -11.88 12.13 -8.08
N ILE A 51 -12.02 12.06 -9.41
CA ILE A 51 -12.44 13.17 -10.26
C ILE A 51 -13.88 12.92 -10.67
N ASP A 52 -14.76 13.86 -10.34
CA ASP A 52 -16.14 13.85 -10.82
C ASP A 52 -16.16 14.30 -12.29
N GLY A 53 -15.95 13.33 -13.19
CA GLY A 53 -15.85 13.53 -14.63
C GLY A 53 -16.58 12.45 -15.40
N ALA A 54 -16.85 12.70 -16.68
CA ALA A 54 -17.62 11.78 -17.52
C ALA A 54 -16.82 11.31 -18.73
N GLU A 55 -16.74 9.99 -18.89
CA GLU A 55 -16.16 9.41 -20.09
C GLU A 55 -17.09 9.58 -21.30
N THR A 56 -16.52 10.11 -22.37
CA THR A 56 -17.20 10.24 -23.66
C THR A 56 -16.38 9.62 -24.77
N ARG A 57 -17.05 9.36 -25.90
CA ARG A 57 -16.42 8.84 -27.11
C ARG A 57 -16.78 9.73 -28.30
N PRO A 58 -15.97 10.75 -28.60
CA PRO A 58 -16.24 11.67 -29.70
C PRO A 58 -16.40 10.92 -31.02
N SER A 59 -17.37 11.33 -31.83
CA SER A 59 -17.64 10.70 -33.12
C SER A 59 -16.39 10.65 -34.00
N GLY A 60 -16.05 9.46 -34.50
CA GLY A 60 -14.88 9.25 -35.35
C GLY A 60 -13.52 9.14 -34.64
N SER A 61 -13.46 9.30 -33.31
CA SER A 61 -12.21 9.16 -32.54
C SER A 61 -11.74 7.71 -32.39
N GLY A 62 -12.68 6.76 -32.34
CA GLY A 62 -12.41 5.36 -32.05
C GLY A 62 -11.96 5.08 -30.60
N SER A 63 -11.80 6.09 -29.74
CA SER A 63 -11.17 6.00 -28.41
C SER A 63 -11.89 6.90 -27.40
N TRP A 64 -11.66 6.66 -26.11
CA TRP A 64 -12.35 7.34 -25.01
C TRP A 64 -11.60 8.58 -24.54
N VAL A 65 -12.33 9.48 -23.89
CA VAL A 65 -11.81 10.70 -23.30
C VAL A 65 -12.62 11.08 -22.07
N ASN A 66 -11.95 11.67 -21.10
CA ASN A 66 -12.55 12.34 -19.94
C ASN A 66 -11.90 13.72 -19.85
N GLU A 67 -12.64 14.78 -20.17
CA GLU A 67 -12.09 16.14 -20.24
C GLU A 67 -11.81 16.71 -18.85
N GLU A 68 -12.61 16.36 -17.84
CA GLU A 68 -12.40 16.78 -16.46
C GLU A 68 -11.08 16.23 -15.90
N GLU A 69 -10.73 14.98 -16.23
CA GLU A 69 -9.42 14.41 -15.90
C GLU A 69 -8.27 15.19 -16.56
N ILE A 70 -8.43 15.60 -17.82
CA ILE A 70 -7.40 16.36 -18.55
C ILE A 70 -7.15 17.69 -17.86
N GLU A 71 -8.21 18.43 -17.56
CA GLU A 71 -8.12 19.71 -16.86
C GLU A 71 -7.45 19.56 -15.50
N PHE A 72 -7.83 18.53 -14.74
CA PHE A 72 -7.24 18.23 -13.44
C PHE A 72 -5.74 17.91 -13.56
N ILE A 73 -5.33 17.05 -14.50
CA ILE A 73 -3.93 16.66 -14.70
C ILE A 73 -3.07 17.88 -15.06
N VAL A 74 -3.56 18.73 -15.97
CA VAL A 74 -2.86 19.96 -16.39
C VAL A 74 -2.72 20.91 -15.21
N LEU A 75 -3.76 21.08 -14.39
CA LEU A 75 -3.73 21.90 -13.18
C LEU A 75 -2.73 21.34 -12.14
N MET A 76 -2.70 20.03 -11.97
CA MET A 76 -1.79 19.37 -11.03
C MET A 76 -0.33 19.55 -11.44
N TYR A 77 -0.01 19.36 -12.72
CA TYR A 77 1.31 19.66 -13.23
C TYR A 77 1.66 21.14 -13.09
N HIS A 78 0.73 22.05 -13.42
CA HIS A 78 0.94 23.49 -13.27
C HIS A 78 1.31 23.85 -11.83
N LYS A 79 0.55 23.33 -10.84
CA LYS A 79 0.84 23.55 -9.41
C LYS A 79 2.18 22.95 -9.01
N LEU A 80 2.45 21.70 -9.41
CA LEU A 80 3.71 21.03 -9.11
C LEU A 80 4.90 21.85 -9.63
N ALA A 81 4.87 22.23 -10.91
CA ALA A 81 5.93 23.02 -11.52
C ALA A 81 6.02 24.44 -10.93
N THR A 82 4.93 24.99 -10.38
CA THR A 82 4.96 26.30 -9.68
C THR A 82 5.69 26.22 -8.35
N TYR A 83 5.49 25.15 -7.57
CA TYR A 83 6.22 24.94 -6.33
C TYR A 83 7.65 24.43 -6.54
N TYR A 84 7.90 23.71 -7.63
CA TYR A 84 9.17 23.05 -7.95
C TYR A 84 9.60 23.38 -9.40
N PRO A 85 10.11 24.60 -9.66
CA PRO A 85 10.42 25.07 -11.02
C PRO A 85 11.47 24.25 -11.77
N GLU A 86 12.33 23.50 -11.07
CA GLU A 86 13.33 22.60 -11.64
C GLU A 86 12.71 21.51 -12.53
N LEU A 87 11.43 21.17 -12.30
CA LEU A 87 10.70 20.21 -13.12
C LEU A 87 10.36 20.74 -14.52
N ARG A 88 10.49 22.05 -14.76
CA ARG A 88 10.40 22.63 -16.12
C ARG A 88 11.70 22.51 -16.91
N ALA A 89 12.82 22.17 -16.27
CA ALA A 89 14.12 22.09 -16.95
C ALA A 89 14.37 20.73 -17.62
N SER A 90 13.59 19.70 -17.31
CA SER A 90 13.74 18.37 -17.90
C SER A 90 12.45 17.55 -17.76
N PRO A 91 12.18 16.58 -18.65
CA PRO A 91 10.97 15.76 -18.60
C PRO A 91 11.15 14.70 -17.49
N GLN A 92 10.96 15.09 -16.24
CA GLN A 92 10.98 14.19 -15.07
C GLN A 92 9.59 13.70 -14.69
N VAL A 93 8.56 14.28 -15.31
CA VAL A 93 7.17 13.92 -15.11
C VAL A 93 6.66 13.21 -16.36
N ALA A 94 5.95 12.11 -16.14
CA ALA A 94 5.22 11.42 -17.19
C ALA A 94 3.71 11.47 -16.91
N VAL A 95 2.91 11.57 -17.96
CA VAL A 95 1.45 11.40 -17.93
C VAL A 95 1.12 10.26 -18.88
N ILE A 96 0.47 9.22 -18.36
CA ILE A 96 0.09 8.08 -19.20
C ILE A 96 -1.41 7.81 -19.14
N SER A 97 -1.96 7.36 -20.26
CA SER A 97 -3.37 6.97 -20.36
C SER A 97 -3.52 5.76 -21.30
N PRO A 98 -4.46 4.84 -21.05
CA PRO A 98 -4.70 3.73 -21.99
C PRO A 98 -5.34 4.19 -23.31
N TYR A 99 -5.92 5.40 -23.36
CA TYR A 99 -6.67 5.88 -24.52
C TYR A 99 -5.86 6.88 -25.37
N SER A 100 -5.70 6.56 -26.64
CA SER A 100 -4.95 7.41 -27.58
C SER A 100 -5.57 8.79 -27.80
N TYR A 101 -6.90 8.90 -27.72
CA TYR A 101 -7.57 10.19 -27.87
C TYR A 101 -7.42 11.07 -26.62
N GLN A 102 -7.47 10.48 -25.40
CA GLN A 102 -7.07 11.16 -24.16
C GLN A 102 -5.65 11.71 -24.25
N VAL A 103 -4.67 10.90 -24.70
CA VAL A 103 -3.27 11.32 -24.89
C VAL A 103 -3.16 12.48 -25.88
N LYS A 104 -3.90 12.42 -26.99
CA LYS A 104 -3.93 13.50 -27.99
C LYS A 104 -4.40 14.81 -27.36
N LEU A 105 -5.50 14.79 -26.61
CA LEU A 105 -6.04 15.99 -25.97
C LEU A 105 -5.15 16.48 -24.82
N LEU A 106 -4.57 15.59 -24.01
CA LEU A 106 -3.56 15.96 -23.01
C LEU A 106 -2.43 16.77 -23.65
N ARG A 107 -1.82 16.27 -24.73
CA ARG A 107 -0.77 17.02 -25.46
C ARG A 107 -1.26 18.39 -25.93
N GLN A 108 -2.50 18.48 -26.43
CA GLN A 108 -3.09 19.75 -26.86
C GLN A 108 -3.25 20.73 -25.68
N HIS A 109 -3.78 20.30 -24.53
CA HIS A 109 -3.97 21.15 -23.36
C HIS A 109 -2.64 21.58 -22.73
N PHE A 110 -1.66 20.67 -22.66
CA PHE A 110 -0.31 21.00 -22.21
C PHE A 110 0.36 22.02 -23.13
N ARG A 111 0.25 21.84 -24.45
CA ARG A 111 0.76 22.82 -25.43
C ARG A 111 0.09 24.18 -25.30
N ALA A 112 -1.23 24.22 -25.08
CA ALA A 112 -1.97 25.46 -24.87
C ALA A 112 -1.55 26.18 -23.59
N THR A 113 -1.21 25.44 -22.53
CA THR A 113 -0.89 25.99 -21.20
C THR A 113 0.59 26.37 -21.04
N PHE A 114 1.50 25.57 -21.61
CA PHE A 114 2.95 25.68 -21.42
C PHE A 114 3.72 26.04 -22.70
N GLY A 115 3.04 26.17 -23.83
CA GLY A 115 3.62 26.51 -25.13
C GLY A 115 4.13 25.31 -25.92
N ASP A 116 4.68 25.58 -27.11
CA ASP A 116 5.13 24.58 -28.09
C ASP A 116 6.25 23.65 -27.60
N GLN A 117 6.89 23.96 -26.47
CA GLN A 117 7.96 23.16 -25.88
C GLN A 117 7.47 22.28 -24.72
N SER A 118 6.15 22.08 -24.58
CA SER A 118 5.57 21.24 -23.51
C SER A 118 6.12 19.81 -23.50
N ASP A 119 6.47 19.26 -24.66
CA ASP A 119 7.04 17.90 -24.76
C ASP A 119 8.45 17.78 -24.16
N GLN A 120 9.10 18.90 -23.84
CA GLN A 120 10.42 18.91 -23.16
C GLN A 120 10.30 18.89 -21.63
N ILE A 121 9.11 19.18 -21.10
CA ILE A 121 8.89 19.32 -19.65
C ILE A 121 8.01 18.21 -19.08
N VAL A 122 7.25 17.51 -19.93
CA VAL A 122 6.42 16.36 -19.57
C VAL A 122 6.42 15.32 -20.70
N ASP A 123 6.54 14.04 -20.36
CA ASP A 123 6.39 12.93 -21.31
C ASP A 123 4.95 12.41 -21.28
N ILE A 124 4.18 12.62 -22.34
CA ILE A 124 2.77 12.21 -22.42
C ILE A 124 2.63 11.09 -23.43
N ASN A 125 2.22 9.89 -22.99
CA ASN A 125 2.18 8.71 -23.86
C ASN A 125 1.04 7.74 -23.50
N THR A 126 0.76 6.76 -24.37
CA THR A 126 -0.13 5.67 -24.01
C THR A 126 0.59 4.66 -23.12
N VAL A 127 -0.16 3.84 -22.36
CA VAL A 127 0.43 2.76 -21.54
C VAL A 127 1.29 1.82 -22.40
N ASP A 128 0.79 1.41 -23.57
CA ASP A 128 1.52 0.53 -24.50
C ASP A 128 2.72 1.22 -25.16
N GLY A 129 2.64 2.54 -25.36
CA GLY A 129 3.69 3.35 -25.96
C GLY A 129 4.77 3.79 -24.96
N PHE A 130 4.54 3.60 -23.66
CA PHE A 130 5.44 4.06 -22.62
C PHE A 130 6.50 3.01 -22.27
N GLN A 131 7.77 3.41 -22.35
CA GLN A 131 8.91 2.58 -21.93
C GLN A 131 9.62 3.23 -20.75
N VAL A 132 9.68 2.53 -19.62
CA VAL A 132 10.32 3.03 -18.38
C VAL A 132 11.84 2.97 -18.49
N THR A 133 12.42 3.96 -19.16
CA THR A 133 13.88 4.11 -19.29
C THR A 133 14.52 4.84 -18.10
N LYS A 134 13.72 5.57 -17.30
CA LYS A 134 14.15 6.42 -16.17
C LYS A 134 13.13 6.36 -15.02
N PRO A 135 13.52 6.73 -13.78
CA PRO A 135 12.57 6.94 -12.69
C PRO A 135 11.79 8.25 -12.91
N TYR A 136 10.47 8.16 -13.10
CA TYR A 136 9.57 9.29 -13.33
C TYR A 136 8.64 9.51 -12.13
N ALA A 137 8.19 10.75 -11.92
CA ALA A 137 6.92 11.00 -11.24
C ALA A 137 5.80 10.84 -12.27
N ALA A 138 4.86 9.93 -12.06
CA ALA A 138 3.83 9.61 -13.03
C ALA A 138 2.43 9.99 -12.53
N PHE A 139 1.65 10.65 -13.39
CA PHE A 139 0.21 10.79 -13.22
C PHE A 139 -0.48 9.73 -14.06
N PHE A 140 -1.38 8.99 -13.44
CA PHE A 140 -2.18 7.94 -14.08
C PHE A 140 -3.62 8.42 -14.22
N SER A 141 -4.22 8.18 -15.38
CA SER A 141 -5.66 8.33 -15.63
C SER A 141 -6.20 6.94 -15.97
N ASP A 142 -7.22 6.48 -15.24
CA ASP A 142 -7.77 5.12 -15.37
C ASP A 142 -9.31 5.15 -15.38
N ALA A 143 -9.89 4.38 -16.30
CA ALA A 143 -11.32 4.22 -16.55
C ALA A 143 -11.94 3.02 -15.80
N ASN A 144 -11.16 2.25 -15.04
CA ASN A 144 -11.68 1.12 -14.25
C ASN A 144 -11.15 1.10 -12.80
N LEU A 145 -11.10 2.28 -12.18
CA LEU A 145 -10.71 2.51 -10.78
C LEU A 145 -11.51 1.71 -9.74
N GLN A 146 -12.67 1.13 -10.08
CA GLN A 146 -13.44 0.31 -9.14
C GLN A 146 -12.69 -0.94 -8.64
N LYS A 147 -11.68 -1.43 -9.37
CA LYS A 147 -10.87 -2.58 -8.95
C LYS A 147 -9.61 -2.20 -8.17
N MET A 148 -9.26 -0.92 -8.13
CA MET A 148 -8.01 -0.42 -7.51
C MET A 148 -8.24 0.41 -6.25
N GLN A 149 -9.50 0.67 -5.87
CA GLN A 149 -9.79 1.25 -4.55
C GLN A 149 -9.29 0.31 -3.46
N VAL A 150 -8.26 0.73 -2.74
CA VAL A 150 -7.95 0.16 -1.43
C VAL A 150 -9.13 0.49 -0.55
N ASP A 151 -9.96 -0.52 -0.24
CA ASP A 151 -11.06 -0.37 0.70
C ASP A 151 -10.47 -0.02 2.08
N LEU A 152 -10.47 1.26 2.41
CA LEU A 152 -10.03 1.79 3.70
C LEU A 152 -10.80 1.15 4.86
N ALA A 153 -12.02 0.67 4.64
CA ALA A 153 -12.77 -0.09 5.63
C ALA A 153 -12.22 -1.52 5.80
N GLN A 154 -11.74 -2.15 4.74
CA GLN A 154 -11.05 -3.44 4.82
C GLN A 154 -9.71 -3.29 5.55
N GLN A 155 -8.93 -2.25 5.22
CA GLN A 155 -7.65 -1.98 5.87
C GLN A 155 -7.80 -1.67 7.37
N LYS A 156 -8.85 -0.93 7.77
CA LYS A 156 -9.20 -0.69 9.18
C LYS A 156 -9.62 -1.98 9.89
N ARG A 157 -10.36 -2.87 9.22
CA ARG A 157 -10.74 -4.18 9.76
C ARG A 157 -9.53 -5.07 9.99
N ASP A 158 -8.60 -5.11 9.05
CA ASP A 158 -7.39 -5.92 9.12
C ASP A 158 -6.40 -5.39 10.17
N LEU A 159 -6.27 -4.06 10.29
CA LEU A 159 -5.49 -3.43 11.35
C LEU A 159 -6.07 -3.75 12.74
N LYS A 160 -7.40 -3.69 12.90
CA LYS A 160 -8.06 -4.01 14.16
C LYS A 160 -7.89 -5.48 14.53
N LYS A 161 -8.00 -6.40 13.56
CA LYS A 161 -7.72 -7.83 13.76
C LYS A 161 -6.27 -8.07 14.19
N ALA A 162 -5.31 -7.43 13.54
CA ALA A 162 -3.89 -7.56 13.90
C ALA A 162 -3.60 -7.06 15.32
N GLN A 163 -4.20 -5.94 15.72
CA GLN A 163 -4.09 -5.40 17.08
C GLN A 163 -4.70 -6.33 18.13
N THR A 164 -5.87 -6.92 17.84
CA THR A 164 -6.51 -7.89 18.73
C THR A 164 -5.68 -9.17 18.87
N MET A 165 -5.11 -9.68 17.77
CA MET A 165 -4.25 -10.87 17.80
C MET A 165 -2.97 -10.64 18.60
N ASN A 166 -2.34 -9.46 18.47
CA ASN A 166 -1.16 -9.11 19.27
C ASN A 166 -1.49 -8.98 20.75
N ALA A 167 -2.65 -8.39 21.10
CA ALA A 167 -3.09 -8.30 22.49
C ALA A 167 -3.33 -9.70 23.12
N VAL A 168 -3.93 -10.62 22.36
CA VAL A 168 -4.12 -12.01 22.82
C VAL A 168 -2.79 -12.73 22.97
N HIS A 169 -1.84 -12.53 22.04
CA HIS A 169 -0.51 -13.11 22.14
C HIS A 169 0.23 -12.61 23.39
N ASP A 170 0.20 -11.30 23.64
CA ASP A 170 0.82 -10.69 24.83
C ASP A 170 0.21 -11.21 26.14
N GLU A 171 -1.11 -11.44 26.20
CA GLU A 171 -1.74 -12.06 27.38
C GLU A 171 -1.37 -13.53 27.54
N MET A 172 -1.28 -14.28 26.44
CA MET A 172 -0.89 -15.69 26.46
C MET A 172 0.56 -15.85 26.91
N THR A 173 1.48 -15.01 26.43
CA THR A 173 2.88 -14.97 26.89
C THR A 173 3.00 -14.58 28.37
N LYS A 174 2.15 -13.67 28.87
CA LYS A 174 2.09 -13.35 30.30
C LYS A 174 1.62 -14.53 31.13
N MET A 175 0.58 -15.25 30.70
CA MET A 175 0.12 -16.47 31.37
C MET A 175 1.19 -17.57 31.37
N GLU A 176 1.86 -17.82 30.24
CA GLU A 176 2.97 -18.78 30.15
C GLU A 176 4.13 -18.40 31.08
N SER A 177 4.48 -17.11 31.16
CA SER A 177 5.52 -16.64 32.10
C SER A 177 5.12 -16.74 33.57
N THR A 178 3.82 -16.73 33.88
CA THR A 178 3.30 -16.88 35.25
C THR A 178 3.32 -18.36 35.67
N ILE A 179 3.04 -19.27 34.73
CA ILE A 179 3.09 -20.72 34.95
C ILE A 179 4.54 -21.21 35.14
N VAL A 180 5.49 -20.68 34.37
CA VAL A 180 6.91 -21.08 34.48
C VAL A 180 7.59 -20.56 35.75
N ASN A 181 7.10 -19.46 36.34
CA ASN A 181 7.69 -18.84 37.52
C ASN A 181 7.06 -19.24 38.87
N ASN A 182 6.10 -20.18 38.89
CA ASN A 182 5.52 -20.67 40.16
C ASN A 182 5.43 -22.21 40.20
N PRO A 183 6.50 -22.93 40.61
CA PRO A 183 6.51 -24.39 40.65
C PRO A 183 5.77 -25.02 41.86
N GLU A 184 5.25 -24.25 42.81
CA GLU A 184 4.91 -24.77 44.15
C GLU A 184 3.43 -25.11 44.42
N GLU A 185 2.53 -25.12 43.43
CA GLU A 185 1.10 -25.45 43.69
C GLU A 185 0.55 -26.58 42.82
N ASN A 186 1.34 -27.61 42.49
CA ASN A 186 0.76 -28.85 41.96
C ASN A 186 1.44 -30.14 42.48
N ALA A 187 1.71 -30.18 43.78
CA ALA A 187 1.93 -31.43 44.52
C ALA A 187 0.73 -31.67 45.44
N GLY A 188 -0.37 -32.14 44.87
CA GLY A 188 -1.51 -32.62 45.64
C GLY A 188 -1.13 -33.91 46.38
N ASP A 189 -1.03 -33.78 47.71
CA ASP A 189 -1.20 -34.78 48.77
C ASP A 189 -1.16 -36.28 48.37
N MET A 190 0.01 -36.90 48.52
CA MET A 190 0.08 -38.32 48.89
C MET A 190 -0.12 -38.41 50.40
N GLN A 191 -1.34 -38.75 50.84
CA GLN A 191 -1.61 -39.05 52.25
C GLN A 191 -1.05 -40.44 52.61
N ASP A 192 -0.05 -40.41 53.48
CA ASP A 192 0.53 -41.51 54.23
C ASP A 192 -0.49 -42.00 55.28
N TYR A 193 -1.06 -43.18 55.08
CA TYR A 193 -1.88 -43.84 56.10
C TYR A 193 -0.96 -44.60 57.04
N GLY A 194 -0.58 -43.92 58.13
CA GLY A 194 0.09 -44.52 59.28
C GLY A 194 -0.73 -45.65 59.89
N MET A 195 -0.06 -46.78 60.08
CA MET A 195 -0.54 -47.93 60.84
C MET A 195 -0.52 -47.57 62.33
N ASP A 196 -1.70 -47.36 62.93
CA ASP A 196 -1.83 -47.34 64.38
C ASP A 196 -2.02 -48.77 64.89
N ASP A 197 -0.98 -49.25 65.55
CA ASP A 197 -0.91 -50.46 66.34
C ASP A 197 -1.43 -50.13 67.75
N ASP A 198 -2.59 -50.64 68.11
CA ASP A 198 -3.04 -50.72 69.51
C ASP A 198 -3.80 -52.04 69.70
N GLY A 199 -3.12 -52.96 70.38
CA GLY A 199 -3.61 -54.29 70.66
C GLY A 199 -4.56 -54.39 71.86
N GLY A 200 -5.14 -55.59 71.97
CA GLY A 200 -5.48 -56.19 73.26
C GLY A 200 -6.95 -56.50 73.49
N GLY A 201 -7.22 -57.78 73.75
CA GLY A 201 -8.35 -58.22 74.57
C GLY A 201 -9.20 -59.29 73.92
N GLY A 202 -9.06 -60.52 74.42
CA GLY A 202 -9.84 -61.68 73.97
C GLY A 202 -11.26 -61.70 74.51
N PHE A 203 -12.02 -62.71 74.10
CA PHE A 203 -12.56 -63.77 74.96
C PHE A 203 -13.33 -64.75 74.08
N ASP A 204 -13.27 -66.02 74.50
CA ASP A 204 -13.86 -67.21 73.92
C ASP A 204 -15.41 -67.16 73.83
N ASP A 205 -15.99 -67.96 72.93
CA ASP A 205 -16.88 -69.09 73.27
C ASP A 205 -17.76 -69.53 72.07
N ASP A 206 -17.68 -70.84 71.80
CA ASP A 206 -18.61 -71.81 71.18
C ASP A 206 -19.22 -71.60 69.77
#